data_AF-A0A7C2Y8E5-F1
#
_entry.id   AF-A0A7C2Y8E5-F1
#
_cell.length_a   1.000
_cell.length_b   1.000
_cell.length_c   1.000
_cell.angle_alpha   90.00
_cell.angle_beta   90.00
_cell.angle_gamma   90.00
#
_symmetry.space_group_name_H-M   'P 1'
#
loop_
_entity.id
_entity.type
_entity.pdbx_description
1 polymer ?
#
loop_
_entity_poly.entity_id
_entity_poly.type
_entity_poly.pdbx_seq_one_letter_code
_entity_poly.pdbx_strand_id
1 'polypeptide(L)'
;MKSTKRPWRSASCENMVLKILSRKFSRQAIAMKKFIELALFGFLLAAPPNESWGQAVSRLTISGQIKDSASGLPLPNVNVFLANTTLGAVTDKDGLYAITGVPAGTHELVASLLGYEVRKSSIRVTDNALRVDLSLTPKLLEMPQVDVVAAPNREWKKNLQKFEELFWGNAYRASECKVVNPEVLDFSIEKDSGCFIATASQPLQIENWRLGYRAQFIVQEFRYYLNDKEIKFAFIPKFDELSPDDAREEKKWRDNRLKAYHGSFRHFLTALIAGRLEEDGFVVAILPSLPWEGEYTRFIKRKTVDFAGLLSPAGLSSEVEFNFKGCLEIIYKPEQQTSWLVTNRDHILLNKAGYAYDGYAFVLYGHWFLQRAAE
;
A
#
# COMPACT_ATOMS: atom_id res chain seq x y z
N MET A 1 -18.72 28.27 8.72
CA MET A 1 -18.02 27.07 8.23
C MET A 1 -16.78 27.51 7.47
N LYS A 2 -15.58 27.27 8.01
CA LYS A 2 -14.32 27.78 7.46
C LYS A 2 -13.72 26.75 6.49
N SER A 3 -13.61 27.10 5.21
CA SER A 3 -12.86 26.34 4.22
C SER A 3 -11.37 26.37 4.55
N THR A 4 -10.74 25.21 4.66
CA THR A 4 -9.28 25.05 4.77
C THR A 4 -8.62 25.50 3.47
N LYS A 5 -7.93 26.64 3.48
CA LYS A 5 -7.23 27.20 2.31
C LYS A 5 -5.94 26.39 2.01
N ARG A 6 -5.72 26.09 0.71
CA ARG A 6 -4.53 25.45 0.13
C ARG A 6 -3.27 26.35 0.29
N PRO A 7 -2.06 25.84 0.60
CA PRO A 7 -0.85 26.68 0.66
C PRO A 7 -0.30 27.01 -0.74
N TRP A 8 0.13 28.27 -0.93
CA TRP A 8 0.68 28.80 -2.19
C TRP A 8 2.16 28.42 -2.41
N ARG A 9 2.53 28.20 -3.68
CA ARG A 9 3.90 27.88 -4.16
C ARG A 9 4.78 29.13 -4.22
N SER A 10 6.06 29.04 -3.85
CA SER A 10 7.08 30.01 -4.26
C SER A 10 8.30 29.29 -4.86
N ALA A 11 8.66 29.65 -6.10
CA ALA A 11 9.63 28.96 -6.95
C ALA A 11 11.11 29.35 -6.70
N SER A 12 11.42 30.01 -5.58
CA SER A 12 12.75 30.56 -5.32
C SER A 12 13.63 29.71 -4.40
N CYS A 13 13.08 28.72 -3.68
CA CYS A 13 13.84 27.85 -2.78
C CYS A 13 14.37 26.57 -3.44
N GLU A 14 13.80 26.14 -4.58
CA GLU A 14 14.12 24.86 -5.24
C GLU A 14 15.57 24.77 -5.72
N ASN A 15 16.14 25.86 -6.24
CA ASN A 15 17.48 25.83 -6.85
C ASN A 15 18.66 25.91 -5.86
N MET A 16 18.43 26.38 -4.63
CA MET A 16 19.49 26.52 -3.64
C MET A 16 19.67 25.25 -2.79
N VAL A 17 18.58 24.53 -2.50
CA VAL A 17 18.59 23.25 -1.77
C VAL A 17 19.22 22.13 -2.61
N LEU A 18 18.94 22.08 -3.92
CA LEU A 18 19.52 21.09 -4.85
C LEU A 18 21.05 21.21 -4.99
N LYS A 19 21.63 22.41 -4.88
CA LYS A 19 23.09 22.63 -4.98
C LYS A 19 23.85 22.31 -3.69
N ILE A 20 23.22 22.44 -2.53
CA ILE A 20 23.86 22.11 -1.24
C ILE A 20 23.80 20.60 -0.97
N LEU A 21 22.75 19.91 -1.44
CA LEU A 21 22.58 18.47 -1.25
C LEU A 21 23.46 17.62 -2.21
N SER A 22 23.78 18.11 -3.41
CA SER A 22 24.58 17.33 -4.38
C SER A 22 26.08 17.22 -4.03
N ARG A 23 26.62 18.10 -3.18
CA ARG A 23 28.05 18.09 -2.80
C ARG A 23 28.38 17.26 -1.55
N LYS A 24 27.42 16.95 -0.67
CA LYS A 24 27.67 16.16 0.56
C LYS A 24 27.43 14.66 0.41
N PHE A 25 26.78 14.21 -0.66
CA PHE A 25 26.37 12.80 -0.82
C PHE A 25 27.31 11.93 -1.66
N SER A 26 28.52 12.39 -2.03
CA SER A 26 29.49 11.58 -2.77
C SER A 26 30.29 10.58 -1.92
N ARG A 27 30.06 10.51 -0.60
CA ARG A 27 30.73 9.56 0.31
C ARG A 27 29.80 8.75 1.23
N GLN A 28 28.48 8.99 1.22
CA GLN A 28 27.52 8.31 2.11
C GLN A 28 26.85 7.07 1.49
N ALA A 29 27.13 6.74 0.23
CA ALA A 29 26.56 5.57 -0.44
C ALA A 29 27.12 4.20 0.04
N ILE A 30 28.02 4.17 1.02
CA ILE A 30 28.73 2.95 1.47
C ILE A 30 28.27 2.48 2.88
N ALA A 31 27.42 3.23 3.58
CA ALA A 31 27.00 2.91 4.95
C ALA A 31 25.49 2.71 5.13
N MET A 32 24.74 2.41 4.06
CA MET A 32 23.34 1.99 4.14
C MET A 32 23.30 0.48 3.88
N LYS A 33 23.68 -0.29 4.91
CA LYS A 33 23.78 -1.75 4.92
C LYS A 33 22.50 -2.34 5.52
N LYS A 34 22.00 -3.40 4.86
CA LYS A 34 20.95 -4.37 5.27
C LYS A 34 19.51 -3.83 5.13
N PHE A 35 18.81 -4.20 4.05
CA PHE A 35 17.95 -5.39 3.91
C PHE A 35 16.77 -5.41 4.89
N ILE A 36 15.55 -5.46 4.34
CA ILE A 36 14.34 -6.15 4.82
C ILE A 36 13.04 -5.43 4.39
N GLU A 37 12.23 -6.23 3.68
CA GLU A 37 10.76 -6.40 3.60
C GLU A 37 9.78 -5.24 3.89
N LEU A 38 8.96 -4.95 2.85
CA LEU A 38 7.49 -4.71 2.86
C LEU A 38 6.85 -3.65 3.75
N ALA A 39 6.22 -2.65 3.13
CA ALA A 39 4.76 -2.65 2.81
C ALA A 39 4.25 -1.23 2.47
N LEU A 40 4.75 -0.62 1.39
CA LEU A 40 4.02 0.47 0.72
C LEU A 40 3.16 -0.17 -0.35
N PHE A 41 2.01 -0.67 0.08
CA PHE A 41 0.99 -1.21 -0.81
C PHE A 41 -0.31 -0.49 -0.54
N GLY A 42 -0.76 0.21 -1.57
CA GLY A 42 -2.02 0.93 -1.57
C GLY A 42 -1.89 2.37 -2.02
N PHE A 43 -1.53 2.60 -3.27
CA PHE A 43 -1.67 3.96 -3.80
C PHE A 43 -2.31 4.09 -5.18
N LEU A 44 -2.60 2.99 -5.85
CA LEU A 44 -2.73 3.08 -7.30
C LEU A 44 -3.96 2.38 -7.85
N LEU A 45 -5.15 2.82 -7.43
CA LEU A 45 -6.42 2.19 -7.83
C LEU A 45 -7.59 3.12 -8.15
N ALA A 46 -7.44 3.82 -9.26
CA ALA A 46 -8.56 3.93 -10.20
C ALA A 46 -7.95 4.12 -11.57
N ALA A 47 -8.09 3.06 -12.36
CA ALA A 47 -8.06 3.21 -13.80
C ALA A 47 -9.27 4.08 -14.21
N PRO A 48 -9.15 4.93 -15.25
CA PRO A 48 -10.31 5.53 -15.87
C PRO A 48 -11.22 4.42 -16.45
N PRO A 49 -12.53 4.44 -16.22
CA PRO A 49 -13.44 3.40 -16.69
C PRO A 49 -13.83 3.64 -18.15
N ASN A 50 -12.88 3.53 -19.10
CA ASN A 50 -13.20 3.61 -20.53
C ASN A 50 -11.96 3.50 -21.43
N GLU A 51 -11.36 2.31 -21.52
CA GLU A 51 -10.91 1.80 -22.81
C GLU A 51 -11.40 0.35 -22.96
N SER A 52 -12.28 0.17 -23.94
CA SER A 52 -12.97 -1.06 -24.26
C SER A 52 -12.01 -2.16 -24.71
N TRP A 53 -11.59 -2.99 -23.76
CA TRP A 53 -11.30 -4.39 -24.01
C TRP A 53 -12.49 -5.15 -23.40
N GLY A 54 -13.47 -5.47 -24.25
CA GLY A 54 -14.70 -6.16 -23.88
C GLY A 54 -14.41 -7.58 -23.40
N GLN A 55 -14.11 -7.71 -22.11
CA GLN A 55 -14.45 -8.89 -21.33
C GLN A 55 -15.50 -8.39 -20.32
N ALA A 56 -16.70 -8.94 -20.40
CA ALA A 56 -17.69 -8.74 -19.35
C ALA A 56 -17.11 -9.33 -18.06
N VAL A 57 -16.45 -8.51 -17.25
CA VAL A 57 -16.07 -8.91 -15.89
C VAL A 57 -17.39 -9.15 -15.18
N SER A 58 -17.70 -10.40 -14.85
CA SER A 58 -18.88 -10.71 -14.06
C SER A 58 -18.80 -9.88 -12.77
N ARG A 59 -19.79 -9.02 -12.58
CA ARG A 59 -19.87 -8.15 -11.41
C ARG A 59 -20.50 -8.97 -10.30
N LEU A 60 -19.65 -9.61 -9.50
CA LEU A 60 -20.10 -10.52 -8.45
C LEU A 60 -20.44 -9.72 -7.20
N THR A 61 -21.24 -10.35 -6.33
CA THR A 61 -21.65 -9.75 -5.06
C THR A 61 -21.16 -10.62 -3.91
N ILE A 62 -20.47 -9.99 -2.97
CA ILE A 62 -20.19 -10.58 -1.66
C ILE A 62 -21.22 -10.01 -0.69
N SER A 63 -21.87 -10.85 0.09
CA SER A 63 -22.79 -10.41 1.13
C SER A 63 -22.55 -11.18 2.43
N GLY A 64 -23.11 -10.72 3.52
CA GLY A 64 -23.04 -11.46 4.78
C GLY A 64 -23.55 -10.65 5.94
N GLN A 65 -23.32 -11.18 7.14
CA GLN A 65 -23.65 -10.56 8.41
C GLN A 65 -22.40 -10.48 9.28
N ILE A 66 -22.24 -9.34 9.97
CA ILE A 66 -21.23 -9.16 11.00
C ILE A 66 -21.89 -9.20 12.38
N LYS A 67 -21.29 -9.96 13.30
CA LYS A 67 -21.75 -10.09 14.68
C LYS A 67 -20.65 -9.82 15.68
N ASP A 68 -21.05 -9.48 16.89
CA ASP A 68 -20.17 -9.42 18.05
C ASP A 68 -19.88 -10.85 18.52
N SER A 69 -18.59 -11.22 18.65
CA SER A 69 -18.21 -12.58 19.01
C SER A 69 -18.53 -12.95 20.46
N ALA A 70 -18.68 -11.97 21.35
CA ALA A 70 -18.95 -12.19 22.77
C ALA A 70 -20.45 -12.33 23.07
N SER A 71 -21.29 -11.49 22.46
CA SER A 71 -22.74 -11.45 22.68
C SER A 71 -23.55 -12.19 21.60
N GLY A 72 -22.97 -12.42 20.42
CA GLY A 72 -23.67 -12.98 19.26
C GLY A 72 -24.66 -12.03 18.58
N LEU A 73 -24.74 -10.78 19.03
CA LEU A 73 -25.64 -9.76 18.48
C LEU A 73 -25.10 -9.19 17.15
N PRO A 74 -25.99 -8.75 16.24
CA PRO A 74 -25.57 -8.09 15.00
C PRO A 74 -24.84 -6.77 15.28
N LEU A 75 -23.81 -6.48 14.49
CA LEU A 75 -23.03 -5.25 14.60
C LEU A 75 -23.33 -4.28 13.46
N PRO A 76 -24.01 -3.16 13.73
CA PRO A 76 -24.19 -2.09 12.76
C PRO A 76 -22.95 -1.22 12.61
N ASN A 77 -22.87 -0.49 11.49
CA ASN A 77 -21.81 0.48 11.19
C ASN A 77 -20.38 -0.10 11.10
N VAL A 78 -20.26 -1.41 10.87
CA VAL A 78 -18.97 -2.05 10.58
C VAL A 78 -18.56 -1.70 9.15
N ASN A 79 -17.34 -1.21 8.98
CA ASN A 79 -16.75 -1.04 7.66
C ASN A 79 -16.29 -2.41 7.15
N VAL A 80 -16.86 -2.88 6.05
CA VAL A 80 -16.51 -4.15 5.40
C VAL A 80 -16.00 -3.84 4.00
N PHE A 81 -14.75 -4.16 3.68
CA PHE A 81 -14.14 -3.78 2.40
C PHE A 81 -13.15 -4.83 1.90
N LEU A 82 -12.86 -4.79 0.61
CA LEU A 82 -11.79 -5.58 0.01
C LEU A 82 -10.49 -4.77 0.08
N ALA A 83 -9.49 -5.30 0.76
CA ALA A 83 -8.19 -4.64 0.90
C ALA A 83 -7.59 -4.31 -0.47
N ASN A 84 -6.89 -3.19 -0.57
CA ASN A 84 -6.34 -2.70 -1.84
C ASN A 84 -7.42 -2.55 -2.91
N THR A 85 -8.59 -2.01 -2.59
CA THR A 85 -9.62 -1.62 -3.57
C THR A 85 -10.41 -0.41 -3.06
N THR A 86 -11.29 0.12 -3.92
CA THR A 86 -12.35 1.06 -3.55
C THR A 86 -13.66 0.36 -3.17
N LEU A 87 -13.69 -0.98 -3.19
CA LEU A 87 -14.90 -1.77 -2.97
C LEU A 87 -15.11 -2.04 -1.48
N GLY A 88 -16.27 -1.64 -0.98
CA GLY A 88 -16.69 -1.90 0.39
C GLY A 88 -18.13 -1.49 0.64
N ALA A 89 -18.59 -1.78 1.85
CA ALA A 89 -19.91 -1.49 2.35
C ALA A 89 -19.83 -1.21 3.85
N VAL A 90 -20.91 -0.64 4.39
CA VAL A 90 -21.10 -0.47 5.84
C VAL A 90 -22.27 -1.35 6.25
N THR A 91 -22.15 -2.06 7.38
CA THR A 91 -23.26 -2.90 7.85
C THR A 91 -24.45 -2.08 8.30
N ASP A 92 -25.66 -2.57 7.99
CA ASP A 92 -26.91 -1.97 8.45
C ASP A 92 -27.24 -2.31 9.92
N LYS A 93 -28.42 -1.89 10.39
CA LYS A 93 -28.92 -2.15 11.75
C LYS A 93 -28.96 -3.63 12.15
N ASP A 94 -29.10 -4.53 11.17
CA ASP A 94 -29.19 -5.97 11.34
C ASP A 94 -27.81 -6.63 11.14
N GLY A 95 -26.76 -5.83 11.00
CA GLY A 95 -25.38 -6.27 10.79
C GLY A 95 -25.12 -6.77 9.37
N LEU A 96 -26.04 -6.57 8.42
CA LEU A 96 -25.93 -7.08 7.06
C LEU A 96 -25.12 -6.13 6.18
N TYR A 97 -24.34 -6.71 5.27
CA TYR A 97 -23.60 -5.95 4.25
C TYR A 97 -23.70 -6.61 2.87
N ALA A 98 -23.49 -5.81 1.82
CA ALA A 98 -23.35 -6.28 0.45
C ALA A 98 -22.34 -5.40 -0.32
N ILE A 99 -21.31 -6.04 -0.90
CA ILE A 99 -20.30 -5.43 -1.75
C ILE A 99 -20.53 -5.92 -3.18
N THR A 100 -20.89 -5.02 -4.09
CA THR A 100 -21.17 -5.33 -5.51
C THR A 100 -20.00 -4.95 -6.41
N GLY A 101 -19.92 -5.56 -7.59
CA GLY A 101 -18.90 -5.22 -8.59
C GLY A 101 -17.55 -5.88 -8.29
N VAL A 102 -17.56 -6.96 -7.52
CA VAL A 102 -16.36 -7.69 -7.12
C VAL A 102 -15.87 -8.52 -8.30
N PRO A 103 -14.60 -8.36 -8.73
CA PRO A 103 -14.01 -9.22 -9.74
C PRO A 103 -13.85 -10.66 -9.24
N ALA A 104 -13.94 -11.65 -10.13
CA ALA A 104 -13.57 -13.03 -9.77
C ALA A 104 -12.09 -13.14 -9.37
N GLY A 105 -11.80 -14.04 -8.44
CA GLY A 105 -10.49 -14.30 -7.85
C GLY A 105 -10.53 -14.31 -6.32
N THR A 106 -9.40 -14.60 -5.70
CA THR A 106 -9.23 -14.44 -4.25
C THR A 106 -9.12 -12.96 -3.86
N HIS A 107 -9.62 -12.60 -2.67
CA HIS A 107 -9.54 -11.25 -2.10
C HIS A 107 -9.36 -11.34 -0.59
N GLU A 108 -8.78 -10.31 0.02
CA GLU A 108 -8.80 -10.16 1.48
C GLU A 108 -10.00 -9.28 1.88
N LEU A 109 -11.03 -9.90 2.45
CA LEU A 109 -12.17 -9.20 3.05
C LEU A 109 -11.81 -8.75 4.45
N VAL A 110 -12.00 -7.47 4.73
CA VAL A 110 -11.62 -6.84 5.99
C VAL A 110 -12.85 -6.21 6.63
N ALA A 111 -13.13 -6.59 7.87
CA ALA A 111 -14.16 -5.98 8.71
C ALA A 111 -13.50 -5.21 9.86
N SER A 112 -13.87 -3.94 10.00
CA SER A 112 -13.31 -3.03 11.00
C SER A 112 -14.39 -2.18 11.66
N LEU A 113 -14.39 -2.17 12.99
CA LEU A 113 -15.24 -1.33 13.83
C LEU A 113 -14.41 -0.79 15.00
N LEU A 114 -14.63 0.47 15.38
CA LEU A 114 -13.98 1.06 16.55
C LEU A 114 -14.31 0.24 17.81
N GLY A 115 -13.30 -0.01 18.64
CA GLY A 115 -13.45 -0.84 19.84
C GLY A 115 -13.42 -2.34 19.57
N TYR A 116 -13.22 -2.78 18.32
CA TYR A 116 -13.09 -4.19 17.94
C TYR A 116 -11.75 -4.46 17.27
N GLU A 117 -11.31 -5.72 17.35
CA GLU A 117 -10.17 -6.24 16.60
C GLU A 117 -10.53 -6.29 15.10
N VAL A 118 -9.56 -5.95 14.24
CA VAL A 118 -9.75 -6.01 12.80
C VAL A 118 -9.80 -7.47 12.36
N ARG A 119 -10.89 -7.88 11.71
CA ARG A 119 -11.04 -9.23 11.18
C ARG A 119 -10.70 -9.25 9.70
N LYS A 120 -9.73 -10.10 9.33
CA LYS A 120 -9.35 -10.37 7.95
C LYS A 120 -9.81 -11.78 7.55
N SER A 121 -10.27 -11.95 6.33
CA SER A 121 -10.67 -13.23 5.77
C SER A 121 -10.26 -13.31 4.31
N SER A 122 -9.45 -14.31 3.96
CA SER A 122 -9.17 -14.64 2.57
C SER A 122 -10.39 -15.35 1.98
N ILE A 123 -10.97 -14.74 0.95
CA ILE A 123 -12.21 -15.22 0.32
C ILE A 123 -11.96 -15.45 -1.16
N ARG A 124 -12.51 -16.54 -1.71
CA ARG A 124 -12.37 -16.89 -3.12
C ARG A 124 -13.68 -16.67 -3.84
N VAL A 125 -13.70 -15.64 -4.68
CA VAL A 125 -14.87 -15.20 -5.43
C VAL A 125 -14.84 -15.86 -6.80
N THR A 126 -15.76 -16.78 -7.05
CA THR A 126 -15.96 -17.45 -8.35
C THR A 126 -17.26 -16.94 -8.97
N ASP A 127 -17.81 -17.64 -9.95
CA ASP A 127 -18.90 -17.16 -10.83
C ASP A 127 -20.26 -16.92 -10.13
N ASN A 128 -20.35 -17.09 -8.81
CA ASN A 128 -21.57 -17.00 -8.01
C ASN A 128 -21.49 -15.94 -6.91
N ALA A 129 -22.66 -15.50 -6.43
CA ALA A 129 -22.74 -14.67 -5.22
C ALA A 129 -22.14 -15.43 -4.03
N LEU A 130 -21.26 -14.76 -3.28
CA LEU A 130 -20.57 -15.34 -2.14
C LEU A 130 -21.16 -14.78 -0.84
N ARG A 131 -21.57 -15.66 0.07
CA ARG A 131 -21.97 -15.26 1.43
C ARG A 131 -20.82 -15.51 2.40
N VAL A 132 -20.40 -14.48 3.13
CA VAL A 132 -19.33 -14.54 4.14
C VAL A 132 -19.80 -13.85 5.42
N ASP A 133 -20.16 -14.65 6.42
CA ASP A 133 -20.47 -14.14 7.75
C ASP A 133 -19.19 -14.06 8.60
N LEU A 134 -19.02 -12.98 9.36
CA LEU A 134 -17.84 -12.78 10.22
C LEU A 134 -18.28 -12.36 11.62
N SER A 135 -17.44 -12.66 12.61
CA SER A 135 -17.59 -12.15 13.96
C SER A 135 -16.39 -11.29 14.34
N LEU A 136 -16.66 -10.14 14.96
CA LEU A 136 -15.65 -9.23 15.50
C LEU A 136 -15.49 -9.44 17.00
N THR A 137 -14.24 -9.48 17.45
CA THR A 137 -13.90 -9.58 18.88
C THR A 137 -13.74 -8.18 19.46
N PRO A 138 -14.45 -7.84 20.56
CA PRO A 138 -14.21 -6.59 21.26
C PRO A 138 -12.76 -6.48 21.71
N LYS A 139 -12.14 -5.32 21.51
CA LYS A 139 -10.83 -5.03 22.11
C LYS A 139 -11.01 -4.90 23.61
N LEU A 140 -10.29 -5.68 24.40
CA LEU A 140 -10.05 -5.30 25.79
C LEU A 140 -9.19 -4.05 25.76
N LEU A 141 -9.83 -2.89 25.93
CA LEU A 141 -9.12 -1.69 26.29
C LEU A 141 -8.59 -1.92 27.71
N GLU A 142 -7.33 -2.32 27.84
CA GLU A 142 -6.57 -1.95 29.04
C GLU A 142 -6.65 -0.42 29.05
N MET A 143 -7.42 0.14 29.98
CA MET A 143 -7.46 1.58 30.15
C MET A 143 -6.12 1.95 30.80
N PRO A 144 -5.13 2.54 30.08
CA PRO A 144 -4.18 3.35 30.80
C PRO A 144 -5.02 4.40 31.53
N GLN A 145 -4.82 4.47 32.84
CA GLN A 145 -5.48 5.43 33.72
C GLN A 145 -5.54 6.78 32.99
N VAL A 146 -6.75 7.26 32.72
CA VAL A 146 -6.99 8.48 31.94
C VAL A 146 -6.50 9.66 32.78
N ASP A 147 -5.23 9.98 32.68
CA ASP A 147 -4.81 11.36 32.83
C ASP A 147 -5.35 12.07 31.60
N VAL A 148 -6.31 12.96 31.83
CA VAL A 148 -6.89 13.87 30.84
C VAL A 148 -5.76 14.39 29.95
N VAL A 149 -5.67 13.87 28.72
CA VAL A 149 -4.65 14.33 27.76
C VAL A 149 -5.06 15.73 27.34
N ALA A 150 -4.55 16.70 28.11
CA ALA A 150 -4.43 18.09 27.70
C ALA A 150 -3.77 18.12 26.31
N ALA A 151 -4.19 19.08 25.49
CA ALA A 151 -3.76 19.36 24.11
C ALA A 151 -2.41 18.76 23.69
N PRO A 152 -2.25 18.30 22.43
CA PRO A 152 -1.07 17.58 21.96
C PRO A 152 0.22 18.21 22.48
N ASN A 153 0.88 17.51 23.40
CA ASN A 153 2.05 18.03 24.08
C ASN A 153 3.20 18.22 23.08
N ARG A 154 4.23 18.97 23.45
CA ARG A 154 5.36 19.28 22.57
C ARG A 154 6.05 18.02 22.02
N GLU A 155 6.04 16.94 22.79
CA GLU A 155 6.64 15.65 22.42
C GLU A 155 5.83 14.94 21.35
N TRP A 156 4.50 14.85 21.51
CA TRP A 156 3.62 14.26 20.51
C TRP A 156 3.78 14.95 19.15
N LYS A 157 3.86 16.29 19.10
CA LYS A 157 4.08 17.02 17.84
C LYS A 157 5.42 16.69 17.17
N LYS A 158 6.49 16.51 17.95
CA LYS A 158 7.78 16.07 17.43
C LYS A 158 7.71 14.64 16.89
N ASN A 159 7.02 13.75 17.59
CA ASN A 159 6.84 12.36 17.18
C ASN A 159 5.96 12.25 15.94
N LEU A 160 4.91 13.07 15.81
CA LEU A 160 4.13 13.19 14.58
C LEU A 160 5.00 13.63 13.42
N GLN A 161 5.81 14.68 13.59
CA GLN A 161 6.71 15.13 12.53
C GLN A 161 7.70 14.03 12.12
N LYS A 162 8.28 13.31 13.10
CA LYS A 162 9.15 12.16 12.84
C LYS A 162 8.41 11.04 12.11
N PHE A 163 7.18 10.73 12.51
CA PHE A 163 6.33 9.77 11.81
C PHE A 163 6.10 10.20 10.37
N GLU A 164 5.73 11.46 10.11
CA GLU A 164 5.52 11.97 8.76
C GLU A 164 6.81 11.90 7.93
N GLU A 165 7.96 12.29 8.49
CA GLU A 165 9.27 12.17 7.82
C GLU A 165 9.60 10.71 7.45
N LEU A 166 9.33 9.77 8.35
CA LEU A 166 9.54 8.34 8.14
C LEU A 166 8.52 7.74 7.15
N PHE A 167 7.26 8.14 7.24
CA PHE A 167 6.15 7.63 6.45
C PHE A 167 6.22 8.12 5.00
N TRP A 168 6.52 9.40 4.78
CA TRP A 168 6.67 9.98 3.44
C TRP A 168 8.01 9.64 2.80
N GLY A 169 9.04 9.40 3.62
CA GLY A 169 10.40 9.16 3.15
C GLY A 169 10.94 10.31 2.28
N ASN A 170 11.64 9.96 1.19
CA ASN A 170 12.19 10.93 0.23
C ASN A 170 11.22 11.22 -0.94
N ALA A 171 9.91 11.03 -0.73
CA ALA A 171 8.94 11.25 -1.78
C ALA A 171 8.90 12.74 -2.18
N TYR A 172 9.36 13.03 -3.41
CA TYR A 172 9.32 14.34 -4.07
C TYR A 172 7.90 14.96 -4.12
N ARG A 173 6.86 14.21 -3.75
CA ARG A 173 5.43 14.56 -3.90
C ARG A 173 4.62 14.57 -2.60
N ALA A 174 5.26 14.45 -1.43
CA ALA A 174 4.59 14.46 -0.13
C ALA A 174 3.74 15.73 0.12
N SER A 175 4.10 16.86 -0.51
CA SER A 175 3.36 18.13 -0.40
C SER A 175 1.95 18.11 -1.02
N GLU A 176 1.63 17.10 -1.84
CA GLU A 176 0.31 16.89 -2.42
C GLU A 176 -0.53 15.86 -1.62
N CYS A 177 0.02 15.38 -0.50
CA CYS A 177 -0.64 14.50 0.47
C CYS A 177 -0.81 15.18 1.82
N LYS A 178 -1.81 14.76 2.60
CA LYS A 178 -1.99 15.24 3.97
C LYS A 178 -2.64 14.19 4.86
N VAL A 179 -2.07 13.96 6.05
CA VAL A 179 -2.77 13.28 7.14
C VAL A 179 -3.90 14.18 7.64
N VAL A 180 -5.15 13.71 7.56
CA VAL A 180 -6.32 14.53 7.91
C VAL A 180 -6.89 14.25 9.29
N ASN A 181 -6.50 13.14 9.92
CA ASN A 181 -6.89 12.76 11.29
C ASN A 181 -5.67 12.35 12.14
N PRO A 182 -4.61 13.17 12.24
CA PRO A 182 -3.38 12.77 12.92
C PRO A 182 -3.60 12.42 14.40
N GLU A 183 -4.67 12.93 15.03
CA GLU A 183 -5.06 12.64 16.42
C GLU A 183 -5.37 11.17 16.69
N VAL A 184 -5.58 10.34 15.66
CA VAL A 184 -5.76 8.89 15.85
C VAL A 184 -4.46 8.17 16.16
N LEU A 185 -3.31 8.82 15.94
CA LEU A 185 -1.98 8.28 16.15
C LEU A 185 -1.51 8.47 17.59
N ASP A 186 -0.96 7.39 18.14
CA ASP A 186 -0.20 7.42 19.38
C ASP A 186 1.24 6.94 19.15
N PHE A 187 2.17 7.46 19.96
CA PHE A 187 3.60 7.24 19.78
C PHE A 187 4.26 6.83 21.08
N SER A 188 5.09 5.80 21.01
CA SER A 188 5.92 5.36 22.14
C SER A 188 7.35 5.06 21.69
N ILE A 189 8.27 5.07 22.66
CA ILE A 189 9.66 4.64 22.44
C ILE A 189 9.97 3.57 23.48
N GLU A 190 10.29 2.37 23.01
CA GLU A 190 10.76 1.29 23.89
C GLU A 190 12.12 1.68 24.50
N LYS A 191 12.22 1.65 25.83
CA LYS A 191 13.40 2.13 26.57
C LYS A 191 14.68 1.35 26.25
N ASP A 192 14.57 0.03 26.06
CA ASP A 192 15.72 -0.85 25.91
C ASP A 192 16.24 -0.89 24.46
N SER A 193 15.33 -0.94 23.49
CA SER A 193 15.65 -1.03 22.07
C SER A 193 15.81 0.35 21.42
N GLY A 194 15.29 1.41 22.07
CA GLY A 194 15.10 2.71 21.44
C GLY A 194 14.12 2.67 20.27
N CYS A 195 13.29 1.63 20.14
CA CYS A 195 12.38 1.47 19.01
C CYS A 195 11.23 2.46 19.11
N PHE A 196 11.10 3.34 18.11
CA PHE A 196 9.98 4.26 17.96
C PHE A 196 8.79 3.53 17.37
N ILE A 197 7.65 3.56 18.03
CA ILE A 197 6.43 2.85 17.64
C ILE A 197 5.35 3.88 17.37
N ALA A 198 4.61 3.71 16.27
CA ALA A 198 3.37 4.42 16.03
C ALA A 198 2.21 3.42 15.98
N THR A 199 1.12 3.73 16.67
CA THR A 199 -0.13 2.95 16.63
C THR A 199 -1.26 3.88 16.22
N ALA A 200 -2.37 3.30 15.75
CA ALA A 200 -3.56 4.07 15.41
C ALA A 200 -4.82 3.46 16.05
N SER A 201 -5.61 4.29 16.72
CA SER A 201 -6.88 3.88 17.33
C SER A 201 -8.00 3.67 16.30
N GLN A 202 -7.86 4.30 15.13
CA GLN A 202 -8.75 4.24 13.98
C GLN A 202 -7.92 4.20 12.68
N PRO A 203 -8.53 3.85 11.53
CA PRO A 203 -7.83 3.97 10.25
C PRO A 203 -7.25 5.38 10.04
N LEU A 204 -5.95 5.46 9.76
CA LEU A 204 -5.26 6.70 9.43
C LEU A 204 -5.73 7.18 8.05
N GLN A 205 -6.20 8.41 7.97
CA GLN A 205 -6.73 8.99 6.75
C GLN A 205 -5.71 9.93 6.12
N ILE A 206 -5.42 9.69 4.85
CA ILE A 206 -4.51 10.48 4.03
C ILE A 206 -5.26 10.92 2.78
N GLU A 207 -5.35 12.22 2.56
CA GLU A 207 -5.84 12.75 1.29
C GLU A 207 -4.67 12.95 0.34
N ASN A 208 -4.82 12.45 -0.89
CA ASN A 208 -3.96 12.80 -2.01
C ASN A 208 -4.79 13.53 -3.06
N TRP A 209 -4.59 14.85 -3.13
CA TRP A 209 -5.31 15.72 -4.05
C TRP A 209 -4.77 15.66 -5.48
N ARG A 210 -3.60 15.04 -5.69
CA ARG A 210 -3.04 14.81 -7.03
C ARG A 210 -3.80 13.73 -7.78
N LEU A 211 -4.14 12.66 -7.08
CA LEU A 211 -4.84 11.49 -7.57
C LEU A 211 -6.32 11.52 -7.22
N GLY A 212 -6.78 12.44 -6.38
CA GLY A 212 -8.19 12.51 -6.02
C GLY A 212 -8.66 11.33 -5.18
N TYR A 213 -7.83 10.87 -4.23
CA TYR A 213 -8.21 9.83 -3.28
C TYR A 213 -8.11 10.31 -1.85
N ARG A 214 -8.97 9.72 -1.01
CA ARG A 214 -8.71 9.56 0.41
C ARG A 214 -8.33 8.10 0.64
N ALA A 215 -7.10 7.85 1.04
CA ALA A 215 -6.64 6.55 1.48
C ALA A 215 -6.88 6.42 2.99
N GLN A 216 -7.44 5.30 3.42
CA GLN A 216 -7.57 4.92 4.81
C GLN A 216 -6.65 3.73 5.08
N PHE A 217 -5.77 3.85 6.06
CA PHE A 217 -4.79 2.82 6.41
C PHE A 217 -5.10 2.28 7.80
N ILE A 218 -5.45 1.00 7.88
CA ILE A 218 -5.40 0.29 9.16
C ILE A 218 -3.94 0.01 9.47
N VAL A 219 -3.40 0.66 10.49
CA VAL A 219 -2.02 0.46 10.95
C VAL A 219 -1.93 -0.86 11.71
N GLN A 220 -1.27 -1.85 11.12
CA GLN A 220 -0.98 -3.14 11.76
C GLN A 220 0.36 -3.08 12.51
N GLU A 221 1.34 -2.41 11.93
CA GLU A 221 2.65 -2.21 12.51
C GLU A 221 3.24 -0.90 12.02
N PHE A 222 3.93 -0.18 12.90
CA PHE A 222 4.86 0.88 12.52
C PHE A 222 5.91 1.02 13.62
N ARG A 223 7.13 0.63 13.29
CA ARG A 223 8.28 0.55 14.19
C ARG A 223 9.50 1.12 13.49
N TYR A 224 10.30 1.91 14.20
CA TYR A 224 11.56 2.43 13.71
C TYR A 224 12.65 2.23 14.76
N TYR A 225 13.60 1.35 14.46
CA TYR A 225 14.72 0.99 15.30
C TYR A 225 15.82 2.04 15.15
N LEU A 226 16.03 2.88 16.17
CA LEU A 226 16.91 4.04 16.10
C LEU A 226 18.38 3.68 15.82
N ASN A 227 18.84 2.57 16.39
CA ASN A 227 20.24 2.14 16.31
C ASN A 227 20.56 1.59 14.92
N ASP A 228 19.67 0.76 14.39
CA ASP A 228 19.83 0.10 13.09
C ASP A 228 19.38 0.99 11.92
N LYS A 229 18.65 2.08 12.24
CA LYS A 229 17.95 2.95 11.28
C LYS A 229 17.00 2.16 10.38
N GLU A 230 16.38 1.15 10.95
CA GLU A 230 15.45 0.24 10.28
C GLU A 230 14.01 0.67 10.58
N ILE A 231 13.18 0.72 9.55
CA ILE A 231 11.73 0.92 9.70
C ILE A 231 10.99 -0.35 9.29
N LYS A 232 10.03 -0.77 10.10
CA LYS A 232 9.07 -1.84 9.81
C LYS A 232 7.68 -1.26 9.89
N PHE A 233 6.87 -1.42 8.86
CA PHE A 233 5.49 -0.98 8.90
C PHE A 233 4.61 -1.90 8.07
N ALA A 234 3.36 -2.04 8.47
CA ALA A 234 2.36 -2.81 7.75
C ALA A 234 1.02 -2.08 7.85
N PHE A 235 0.39 -1.88 6.70
CA PHE A 235 -0.89 -1.22 6.59
C PHE A 235 -1.86 -2.03 5.74
N ILE A 236 -3.15 -1.98 6.09
CA ILE A 236 -4.23 -2.42 5.20
C ILE A 236 -4.89 -1.16 4.61
N PRO A 237 -4.75 -0.91 3.31
CA PRO A 237 -5.37 0.25 2.69
C PRO A 237 -6.81 0.00 2.24
N LYS A 238 -7.61 1.06 2.32
CA LYS A 238 -8.91 1.25 1.64
C LYS A 238 -8.87 2.60 0.92
N PHE A 239 -9.46 2.69 -0.26
CA PHE A 239 -9.54 3.95 -1.01
C PHE A 239 -10.97 4.44 -1.14
N ASP A 240 -11.15 5.73 -0.97
CA ASP A 240 -12.36 6.44 -1.37
C ASP A 240 -11.97 7.51 -2.40
N GLU A 241 -12.78 7.66 -3.45
CA GLU A 241 -12.58 8.75 -4.41
C GLU A 241 -13.04 10.08 -3.82
N LEU A 242 -12.23 11.12 -4.01
CA LEU A 242 -12.65 12.47 -3.71
C LEU A 242 -13.65 12.96 -4.77
N SER A 243 -14.53 13.88 -4.39
CA SER A 243 -15.38 14.55 -5.37
C SER A 243 -14.57 15.65 -6.06
N PRO A 244 -14.46 15.65 -7.40
CA PRO A 244 -13.77 16.72 -8.12
C PRO A 244 -14.58 18.01 -8.06
N ASP A 245 -13.90 19.16 -8.00
CA ASP A 245 -14.53 20.48 -8.06
C ASP A 245 -15.14 20.73 -9.47
N ASP A 246 -14.49 20.23 -10.52
CA ASP A 246 -14.93 20.34 -11.91
C ASP A 246 -14.38 19.20 -12.82
N ALA A 247 -14.89 19.13 -14.06
CA ALA A 247 -14.47 18.12 -15.04
C ALA A 247 -12.99 18.22 -15.46
N ARG A 248 -12.36 19.40 -15.29
CA ARG A 248 -10.94 19.59 -15.59
C ARG A 248 -10.07 18.96 -14.50
N GLU A 249 -10.47 19.11 -13.24
CA GLU A 249 -9.83 18.46 -12.11
C GLU A 249 -9.97 16.93 -12.21
N GLU A 250 -11.16 16.43 -12.53
CA GLU A 250 -11.38 15.00 -12.78
C GLU A 250 -10.48 14.46 -13.90
N LYS A 251 -10.36 15.19 -15.03
CA LYS A 251 -9.42 14.84 -16.10
C LYS A 251 -7.98 14.82 -15.60
N LYS A 252 -7.56 15.83 -14.84
CA LYS A 252 -6.21 15.93 -14.29
C LYS A 252 -5.91 14.74 -13.36
N TRP A 253 -6.86 14.34 -12.53
CA TRP A 253 -6.73 13.16 -11.67
C TRP A 253 -6.56 11.88 -12.49
N ARG A 254 -7.38 11.67 -13.53
CA ARG A 254 -7.23 10.51 -14.44
C ARG A 254 -5.85 10.48 -15.09
N ASP A 255 -5.38 11.61 -15.62
CA ASP A 255 -4.06 11.71 -16.25
C ASP A 255 -2.92 11.44 -15.23
N ASN A 256 -3.07 11.91 -13.99
CA ASN A 256 -2.10 11.67 -12.93
C ASN A 256 -2.11 10.23 -12.43
N ARG A 257 -3.28 9.60 -12.31
CA ARG A 257 -3.44 8.19 -11.95
C ARG A 257 -2.77 7.30 -13.01
N LEU A 258 -2.94 7.62 -14.29
CA LEU A 258 -2.28 6.90 -15.39
C LEU A 258 -0.75 7.04 -15.35
N LYS A 259 -0.25 8.25 -15.08
CA LYS A 259 1.19 8.49 -14.90
C LYS A 259 1.76 7.73 -13.71
N ALA A 260 1.06 7.73 -12.58
CA ALA A 260 1.45 6.97 -11.40
C ALA A 260 1.39 5.45 -11.67
N TYR A 261 0.51 5.01 -12.57
CA TYR A 261 0.41 3.61 -12.96
C TYR A 261 1.59 3.13 -13.78
N HIS A 262 1.98 3.88 -14.81
CA HIS A 262 3.10 3.49 -15.65
C HIS A 262 4.42 3.38 -14.86
N GLY A 263 5.16 2.31 -15.14
CA GLY A 263 6.38 1.95 -14.43
C GLY A 263 6.20 1.47 -12.99
N SER A 264 4.98 1.41 -12.45
CA SER A 264 4.74 0.93 -11.08
C SER A 264 4.92 -0.59 -10.96
N PHE A 265 5.05 -1.07 -9.72
CA PHE A 265 5.01 -2.51 -9.44
C PHE A 265 3.71 -3.16 -9.94
N ARG A 266 2.60 -2.44 -9.82
CA ARG A 266 1.28 -2.86 -10.32
C ARG A 266 1.32 -3.07 -11.84
N HIS A 267 1.86 -2.10 -12.58
CA HIS A 267 2.02 -2.17 -14.03
C HIS A 267 2.94 -3.32 -14.43
N PHE A 268 4.03 -3.53 -13.70
CA PHE A 268 4.92 -4.66 -13.89
C PHE A 268 4.18 -6.00 -13.75
N LEU A 269 3.44 -6.23 -12.66
CA LEU A 269 2.70 -7.48 -12.46
C LEU A 269 1.62 -7.69 -13.52
N THR A 270 0.88 -6.65 -13.91
CA THR A 270 -0.10 -6.76 -14.99
C THR A 270 0.54 -7.09 -16.33
N ALA A 271 1.66 -6.46 -16.66
CA ALA A 271 2.39 -6.70 -17.90
C ALA A 271 3.00 -8.10 -17.93
N LEU A 272 3.50 -8.59 -16.78
CA LEU A 272 3.98 -9.96 -16.61
C LEU A 272 2.87 -10.97 -16.88
N ILE A 273 1.71 -10.82 -16.24
CA ILE A 273 0.55 -11.71 -16.42
C ILE A 273 0.03 -11.68 -17.86
N ALA A 274 0.03 -10.51 -18.50
CA ALA A 274 -0.40 -10.34 -19.88
C ALA A 274 0.64 -10.84 -20.90
N GLY A 275 1.86 -11.18 -20.49
CA GLY A 275 2.95 -11.53 -21.39
C GLY A 275 3.49 -10.36 -22.22
N ARG A 276 3.34 -9.12 -21.73
CA ARG A 276 3.65 -7.87 -22.46
C ARG A 276 4.75 -7.03 -21.81
N LEU A 277 5.61 -7.63 -21.00
CA LEU A 277 6.66 -6.88 -20.29
C LEU A 277 7.51 -6.01 -21.23
N GLU A 278 7.97 -6.57 -22.35
CA GLU A 278 8.81 -5.82 -23.30
C GLU A 278 8.06 -4.69 -24.00
N GLU A 279 6.81 -4.95 -24.41
CA GLU A 279 5.91 -3.98 -25.05
C GLU A 279 5.59 -2.82 -24.10
N ASP A 280 5.33 -3.14 -22.84
CA ASP A 280 5.06 -2.19 -21.76
C ASP A 280 6.36 -1.55 -21.20
N GLY A 281 7.53 -1.81 -21.82
CA GLY A 281 8.79 -1.11 -21.58
C GLY A 281 9.64 -1.64 -20.43
N PHE A 282 9.34 -2.82 -19.91
CA PHE A 282 10.11 -3.49 -18.86
C PHE A 282 11.23 -4.36 -19.43
N VAL A 283 12.36 -4.36 -18.72
CA VAL A 283 13.43 -5.35 -18.86
C VAL A 283 13.66 -6.00 -17.51
N VAL A 284 13.74 -7.33 -17.50
CA VAL A 284 13.94 -8.10 -16.27
C VAL A 284 15.18 -8.96 -16.37
N ALA A 285 15.95 -9.02 -15.29
CA ALA A 285 17.05 -9.95 -15.12
C ALA A 285 16.90 -10.69 -13.78
N ILE A 286 17.28 -11.98 -13.74
CA ILE A 286 17.45 -12.72 -12.49
C ILE A 286 18.90 -12.58 -12.01
N LEU A 287 19.05 -12.20 -10.74
CA LEU A 287 20.31 -12.07 -10.00
C LEU A 287 20.31 -13.10 -8.84
N PRO A 288 21.47 -13.61 -8.44
CA PRO A 288 21.57 -14.55 -7.31
C PRO A 288 21.21 -13.92 -5.95
N SER A 289 21.46 -12.61 -5.79
CA SER A 289 21.15 -11.81 -4.60
C SER A 289 21.03 -10.34 -4.99
N LEU A 290 20.62 -9.47 -4.05
CA LEU A 290 20.60 -8.03 -4.34
C LEU A 290 22.00 -7.50 -4.63
N PRO A 291 22.12 -6.45 -5.45
CA PRO A 291 23.42 -5.93 -5.87
C PRO A 291 24.36 -5.51 -4.74
N TRP A 292 23.83 -5.17 -3.57
CA TRP A 292 24.58 -4.73 -2.40
C TRP A 292 24.85 -5.83 -1.36
N GLU A 293 24.42 -7.08 -1.60
CA GLU A 293 24.55 -8.17 -0.63
C GLU A 293 25.66 -9.18 -0.95
N GLY A 294 26.18 -9.22 -2.18
CA GLY A 294 27.20 -10.19 -2.60
C GLY A 294 28.65 -9.73 -2.41
N GLU A 295 29.58 -10.69 -2.26
CA GLU A 295 31.04 -10.46 -2.16
C GLU A 295 31.71 -9.90 -3.45
N TYR A 296 30.97 -9.74 -4.55
CA TYR A 296 31.53 -9.27 -5.82
C TYR A 296 30.56 -8.31 -6.52
N THR A 297 30.51 -7.06 -6.05
CA THR A 297 29.74 -5.96 -6.69
C THR A 297 30.17 -5.67 -8.14
N ARG A 298 31.26 -6.26 -8.64
CA ARG A 298 31.79 -6.01 -10.00
C ARG A 298 31.37 -6.99 -11.08
N PHE A 299 30.80 -8.17 -10.77
CA PHE A 299 30.40 -9.16 -11.79
C PHE A 299 29.13 -9.93 -11.41
N ILE A 300 28.00 -9.24 -11.25
CA ILE A 300 26.73 -9.94 -11.08
C ILE A 300 26.29 -10.50 -12.44
N LYS A 301 26.26 -11.83 -12.55
CA LYS A 301 25.79 -12.52 -13.75
C LYS A 301 24.29 -12.31 -13.89
N ARG A 302 23.90 -11.46 -14.85
CA ARG A 302 22.51 -11.29 -15.28
C ARG A 302 22.13 -12.44 -16.20
N LYS A 303 21.06 -13.13 -15.87
CA LYS A 303 20.43 -14.09 -16.79
C LYS A 303 19.21 -13.43 -17.41
N THR A 304 19.09 -13.55 -18.74
CA THR A 304 17.84 -13.24 -19.45
C THR A 304 16.75 -14.12 -18.87
N VAL A 305 15.60 -13.51 -18.59
CA VAL A 305 14.46 -14.20 -18.00
C VAL A 305 13.57 -14.70 -19.11
N ASP A 306 13.29 -16.01 -19.12
CA ASP A 306 12.13 -16.52 -19.83
C ASP A 306 10.89 -16.16 -19.01
N PHE A 307 10.11 -15.20 -19.49
CA PHE A 307 8.95 -14.67 -18.78
C PHE A 307 7.88 -15.74 -18.55
N ALA A 308 7.75 -16.71 -19.46
CA ALA A 308 6.86 -17.85 -19.28
C ALA A 308 7.30 -18.73 -18.10
N GLY A 309 8.60 -18.77 -17.80
CA GLY A 309 9.14 -19.52 -16.66
C GLY A 309 8.90 -18.89 -15.29
N LEU A 310 8.44 -17.62 -15.23
CA LEU A 310 8.08 -16.96 -13.98
C LEU A 310 6.65 -17.27 -13.52
N LEU A 311 5.78 -17.66 -14.46
CA LEU A 311 4.36 -17.89 -14.19
C LEU A 311 4.00 -19.35 -14.43
N SER A 312 3.29 -19.96 -13.49
CA SER A 312 2.65 -21.26 -13.66
C SER A 312 1.12 -21.15 -13.49
N PRO A 313 0.34 -22.02 -14.16
CA PRO A 313 -1.10 -22.09 -13.92
C PRO A 313 -1.40 -22.36 -12.44
N ALA A 314 -2.38 -21.66 -11.88
CA ALA A 314 -2.87 -21.90 -10.53
C ALA A 314 -4.14 -22.76 -10.54
N GLY A 315 -4.68 -23.05 -9.35
CA GLY A 315 -5.91 -23.82 -9.19
C GLY A 315 -7.19 -23.14 -9.72
N LEU A 316 -7.19 -21.83 -9.99
CA LEU A 316 -8.24 -21.15 -10.75
C LEU A 316 -7.72 -20.63 -12.08
N SER A 317 -8.59 -20.63 -13.09
CA SER A 317 -8.34 -19.93 -14.36
C SER A 317 -8.25 -18.41 -14.23
N SER A 318 -8.64 -17.84 -13.09
CA SER A 318 -8.49 -16.42 -12.75
C SER A 318 -7.21 -16.10 -11.98
N GLU A 319 -6.37 -17.10 -11.73
CA GLU A 319 -5.18 -17.00 -10.89
C GLU A 319 -3.95 -17.53 -11.64
N VAL A 320 -2.79 -17.02 -11.27
CA VAL A 320 -1.48 -17.55 -11.69
C VAL A 320 -0.57 -17.63 -10.48
N GLU A 321 0.30 -18.63 -10.46
CA GLU A 321 1.41 -18.69 -9.51
C GLU A 321 2.60 -17.95 -10.08
N PHE A 322 3.19 -17.06 -9.29
CA PHE A 322 4.38 -16.29 -9.65
C PHE A 322 5.54 -16.68 -8.75
N ASN A 323 6.55 -17.32 -9.35
CA ASN A 323 7.65 -17.92 -8.61
C ASN A 323 8.99 -17.56 -9.26
N PHE A 324 9.98 -17.20 -8.44
CA PHE A 324 11.35 -16.98 -8.88
C PHE A 324 12.33 -17.24 -7.74
N LYS A 325 13.59 -17.52 -8.06
CA LYS A 325 14.67 -17.70 -7.08
C LYS A 325 15.68 -16.57 -7.19
N GLY A 326 16.18 -16.12 -6.03
CA GLY A 326 17.12 -15.01 -5.93
C GLY A 326 16.40 -13.67 -5.97
N CYS A 327 16.85 -12.79 -6.85
CA CYS A 327 16.34 -11.43 -6.99
C CYS A 327 15.99 -11.13 -8.45
N LEU A 328 14.87 -10.46 -8.68
CA LEU A 328 14.60 -9.81 -9.97
C LEU A 328 15.10 -8.37 -9.94
N GLU A 329 15.89 -8.00 -10.94
CA GLU A 329 16.15 -6.60 -11.31
C GLU A 329 15.18 -6.22 -12.42
N ILE A 330 14.41 -5.16 -12.21
CA ILE A 330 13.40 -4.67 -13.14
C ILE A 330 13.78 -3.26 -13.54
N ILE A 331 13.93 -3.02 -14.84
CA ILE A 331 14.19 -1.71 -15.43
C ILE A 331 12.97 -1.29 -16.23
N TYR A 332 12.38 -0.15 -15.88
CA TYR A 332 11.35 0.51 -16.67
C TYR A 332 12.02 1.53 -17.60
N LYS A 333 12.19 1.16 -18.88
CA LYS A 333 12.94 1.93 -19.88
C LYS A 333 12.41 3.36 -20.11
N PRO A 334 11.09 3.62 -20.18
CA PRO A 334 10.59 4.95 -20.50
C PRO A 334 11.06 6.04 -19.54
N GLU A 335 11.28 5.70 -18.26
CA GLU A 335 11.75 6.64 -17.24
C GLU A 335 13.14 6.31 -16.68
N GLN A 336 13.83 5.30 -17.23
CA GLN A 336 15.15 4.84 -16.77
C GLN A 336 15.17 4.52 -15.26
N GLN A 337 14.10 3.90 -14.77
CA GLN A 337 13.93 3.55 -13.36
C GLN A 337 14.32 2.09 -13.14
N THR A 338 15.08 1.83 -12.08
CA THR A 338 15.45 0.48 -11.66
C THR A 338 14.85 0.17 -10.30
N SER A 339 14.23 -1.00 -10.22
CA SER A 339 13.69 -1.58 -9.00
C SER A 339 14.19 -3.00 -8.84
N TRP A 340 14.19 -3.50 -7.61
CA TRP A 340 14.49 -4.90 -7.34
C TRP A 340 13.38 -5.54 -6.53
N LEU A 341 13.15 -6.83 -6.80
CA LEU A 341 12.14 -7.63 -6.16
C LEU A 341 12.77 -8.90 -5.58
N VAL A 342 12.45 -9.20 -4.33
CA VAL A 342 12.80 -10.46 -3.65
C VAL A 342 11.51 -11.03 -3.04
N THR A 343 11.45 -12.33 -2.83
CA THR A 343 10.36 -12.98 -2.10
C THR A 343 10.93 -13.97 -1.09
N ASN A 344 10.24 -14.12 0.03
CA ASN A 344 10.45 -15.17 1.01
C ASN A 344 9.42 -16.32 0.89
N ARG A 345 8.59 -16.29 -0.16
CA ARG A 345 7.55 -17.29 -0.43
C ARG A 345 7.94 -18.15 -1.61
N ASP A 346 7.69 -19.44 -1.48
CA ASP A 346 7.91 -20.41 -2.56
C ASP A 346 6.75 -20.42 -3.58
N HIS A 347 5.56 -19.94 -3.18
CA HIS A 347 4.34 -19.91 -3.99
C HIS A 347 3.60 -18.60 -3.77
N ILE A 348 3.54 -17.75 -4.80
CA ILE A 348 2.81 -16.48 -4.73
C ILE A 348 1.65 -16.52 -5.70
N LEU A 349 0.43 -16.53 -5.16
CA LEU A 349 -0.76 -16.49 -5.98
C LEU A 349 -1.11 -15.04 -6.33
N LEU A 350 -1.20 -14.78 -7.64
CA LEU A 350 -1.66 -13.53 -8.21
C LEU A 350 -3.02 -13.72 -8.87
N ASN A 351 -3.96 -12.79 -8.67
CA ASN A 351 -5.12 -12.72 -9.55
C ASN A 351 -4.73 -12.19 -10.94
N LYS A 352 -5.61 -12.36 -11.94
CA LYS A 352 -5.43 -11.78 -13.29
C LYS A 352 -5.25 -10.27 -13.31
N ALA A 353 -5.77 -9.58 -12.29
CA ALA A 353 -5.53 -8.17 -12.19
C ALA A 353 -4.10 -7.87 -11.76
N GLY A 354 -3.33 -8.77 -11.13
CA GLY A 354 -1.95 -8.57 -10.66
C GLY A 354 -1.85 -8.20 -9.18
N TYR A 355 -2.80 -8.64 -8.35
CA TYR A 355 -2.72 -8.56 -6.90
C TYR A 355 -2.26 -9.88 -6.32
N ALA A 356 -1.29 -9.83 -5.40
CA ALA A 356 -0.97 -10.97 -4.56
C ALA A 356 -1.98 -11.11 -3.42
N TYR A 357 -2.36 -12.35 -3.13
CA TYR A 357 -3.26 -12.66 -2.00
C TYR A 357 -2.54 -12.65 -0.66
N ASP A 358 -1.22 -12.86 -0.68
CA ASP A 358 -0.37 -12.56 0.46
C ASP A 358 0.27 -11.19 0.26
N GLY A 359 -0.21 -10.21 1.03
CA GLY A 359 0.32 -8.85 1.03
C GLY A 359 1.79 -8.76 1.43
N TYR A 360 2.36 -9.82 2.04
CA TYR A 360 3.76 -9.92 2.46
C TYR A 360 4.62 -10.79 1.54
N ALA A 361 4.15 -11.11 0.34
CA ALA A 361 4.88 -11.99 -0.55
C ALA A 361 6.14 -11.37 -1.19
N PHE A 362 6.29 -10.04 -1.16
CA PHE A 362 7.25 -9.32 -2.00
C PHE A 362 8.04 -8.23 -1.31
N VAL A 363 9.37 -8.35 -1.25
CA VAL A 363 10.23 -7.24 -0.87
C VAL A 363 10.62 -6.39 -2.07
N LEU A 364 10.26 -5.11 -2.02
CA LEU A 364 10.58 -4.13 -3.06
C LEU A 364 11.77 -3.26 -2.65
N TYR A 365 12.64 -2.98 -3.60
CA TYR A 365 13.76 -2.05 -3.47
C TYR A 365 13.89 -1.14 -4.69
N GLY A 366 14.74 -0.13 -4.59
CA GLY A 366 15.00 0.81 -5.68
C GLY A 366 13.88 1.84 -5.84
N HIS A 367 13.52 2.15 -7.09
CA HIS A 367 12.54 3.20 -7.38
C HIS A 367 11.17 2.95 -6.73
N TRP A 368 10.67 1.70 -6.78
CA TRP A 368 9.37 1.35 -6.16
C TRP A 368 9.34 1.54 -4.65
N PHE A 369 10.48 1.44 -3.96
CA PHE A 369 10.56 1.65 -2.51
C PHE A 369 10.74 3.13 -2.16
N LEU A 370 11.63 3.84 -2.86
CA LEU A 370 12.10 5.16 -2.43
C LEU A 370 11.20 6.32 -2.85
N GLN A 371 10.39 6.17 -3.91
CA GLN A 371 9.77 7.31 -4.58
C GLN A 371 8.25 7.23 -4.74
N ARG A 372 7.61 6.08 -4.47
CA ARG A 372 6.17 5.87 -4.73
C ARG A 372 5.31 5.64 -3.49
N ALA A 373 5.72 6.14 -2.31
CA ALA A 373 4.82 6.14 -1.14
C ALA A 373 3.57 7.02 -1.35
N ALA A 374 3.71 8.05 -2.19
CA ALA A 374 2.71 9.08 -2.49
C ALA A 374 2.19 9.00 -3.95
N GLU A 375 2.50 7.91 -4.67
CA GLU A 375 2.12 7.61 -6.06
C GLU A 375 1.61 6.19 -6.19
#